data_AF-A0A3J4QI97-F1
#
_entry.id   AF-A0A3J4QI97-F1
#
_cell.length_a   1.000
_cell.length_b   1.000
_cell.length_c   1.000
_cell.angle_alpha   90.00
_cell.angle_beta   90.00
_cell.angle_gamma   90.00
#
_symmetry.space_group_name_H-M   'P 1'
#
loop_
_entity.id
_entity.type
_entity.pdbx_description
1 polymer ?
#
loop_
_entity_poly.entity_id
_entity_poly.type
_entity_poly.pdbx_seq_one_letter_code
_entity_poly.pdbx_strand_id
1 'polypeptide(L)' 'MSDIEAQRIAERIDTVLDILIAGNYHSAINNLEILKAELLDQAKDGISPPQTLGLPREI' A
#
# COMPACT_ATOMS: atom_id res chain seq x y z
N MET A 1 3.59 -2.00 -8.02
CA MET A 1 4.27 -2.12 -6.71
C MET A 1 5.77 -2.18 -6.96
N SER A 2 6.52 -1.19 -6.49
CA SER A 2 7.97 -1.07 -6.60
C SER A 2 8.66 -1.82 -5.46
N ASP A 3 9.91 -2.25 -5.65
CA ASP A 3 10.73 -2.89 -4.61
C ASP A 3 10.88 -1.99 -3.36
N ILE A 4 10.92 -0.66 -3.55
CA ILE A 4 10.96 0.33 -2.46
C ILE A 4 9.67 0.29 -1.64
N GLU A 5 8.51 0.07 -2.29
CA GLU A 5 7.22 -0.03 -1.60
C GLU A 5 7.14 -1.33 -0.80
N ALA A 6 7.63 -2.44 -1.36
CA ALA A 6 7.70 -3.72 -0.67
C ALA A 6 8.58 -3.65 0.59
N GLN A 7 9.75 -3.01 0.50
CA GLN A 7 10.65 -2.79 1.64
C GLN A 7 9.97 -1.98 2.75
N ARG A 8 9.29 -0.87 2.40
CA ARG A 8 8.55 -0.04 3.36
C ARG A 8 7.44 -0.82 4.08
N ILE A 9 6.78 -1.73 3.39
CA ILE A 9 5.74 -2.57 3.98
C ILE A 9 6.34 -3.59 4.96
N ALA A 10 7.48 -4.20 4.62
CA ALA A 10 8.18 -5.10 5.52
C ALA A 10 8.57 -4.41 6.84
N GLU A 11 9.16 -3.21 6.78
CA GLU A 11 9.53 -2.43 7.96
C GLU A 11 8.31 -2.10 8.85
N ARG A 12 7.16 -1.85 8.23
CA ARG A 12 5.92 -1.59 8.96
C ARG A 12 5.33 -2.84 9.59
N ILE A 13 5.51 -4.00 8.95
CA ILE A 13 5.17 -5.29 9.54
C ILE A 13 6.06 -5.56 10.76
N ASP A 14 7.36 -5.31 10.67
CA ASP A 14 8.29 -5.45 11.82
C ASP A 14 7.83 -4.60 13.01
N THR A 15 7.46 -3.34 12.75
CA THR A 15 6.90 -2.45 13.78
C THR A 15 5.64 -3.04 14.43
N VAL A 16 4.73 -3.62 13.65
CA VAL A 16 3.52 -4.28 14.19
C VAL A 16 3.89 -5.48 15.05
N LEU A 17 4.85 -6.29 14.63
CA LEU A 17 5.31 -7.47 15.38
C LEU A 17 5.90 -7.05 16.73
N ASP A 18 6.73 -6.00 16.78
CA ASP A 18 7.27 -5.46 18.03
C ASP A 18 6.16 -5.01 19.00
N ILE A 19 5.12 -4.33 18.47
CA ILE A 19 3.97 -3.89 19.25
C ILE A 19 3.16 -5.09 19.79
N LEU A 20 2.99 -6.14 18.98
CA LEU A 20 2.32 -7.36 19.39
C LEU A 20 3.09 -8.10 20.49
N ILE A 21 4.42 -8.16 20.39
CA ILE A 21 5.30 -8.74 21.42
C ILE A 21 5.15 -7.96 22.74
N ALA A 22 5.02 -6.63 22.66
CA ALA A 22 4.77 -5.78 23.82
C ALA A 22 3.34 -5.92 24.42
N GLY A 23 2.46 -6.73 23.81
CA GLY A 23 1.10 -6.96 24.28
C GLY A 23 0.11 -5.82 24.01
N ASN A 24 0.50 -4.82 23.20
CA ASN A 24 -0.36 -3.68 22.88
C ASN A 24 -1.19 -3.95 21.61
N TYR A 25 -2.19 -4.81 21.75
CA TYR A 25 -3.03 -5.23 20.63
C TYR A 25 -3.79 -4.07 19.97
N HIS A 26 -4.26 -3.08 20.73
CA HIS A 26 -4.96 -1.93 20.15
C HIS A 26 -4.07 -1.12 19.21
N SER A 27 -2.82 -0.84 19.59
CA SER A 27 -1.89 -0.15 18.70
C SER A 27 -1.49 -0.99 17.49
N ALA A 28 -1.37 -2.32 17.64
CA ALA A 28 -1.10 -3.21 16.51
C ALA A 28 -2.25 -3.21 15.50
N ILE A 29 -3.49 -3.31 15.99
CA ILE A 29 -4.71 -3.28 15.16
C ILE A 29 -4.78 -1.96 14.38
N ASN A 30 -4.62 -0.82 15.04
CA ASN A 30 -4.67 0.48 14.37
C ASN A 30 -3.60 0.60 13.26
N ASN A 31 -2.38 0.10 13.51
CA ASN A 31 -1.33 0.10 12.48
C ASN A 31 -1.69 -0.77 11.28
N LEU A 32 -2.28 -1.94 11.51
CA LEU A 32 -2.74 -2.84 10.45
C LEU A 32 -3.90 -2.24 9.65
N GLU A 33 -4.84 -1.56 10.29
CA GLU A 33 -5.95 -0.88 9.62
C GLU A 33 -5.45 0.22 8.67
N ILE A 34 -4.47 1.02 9.11
CA ILE A 34 -3.87 2.04 8.26
C ILE A 34 -3.08 1.40 7.12
N LEU A 35 -2.25 0.39 7.39
CA LEU A 35 -1.49 -0.32 6.36
C LEU A 35 -2.41 -0.95 5.31
N LYS A 36 -3.52 -1.56 5.74
CA LYS A 36 -4.54 -2.10 4.84
C LYS A 36 -5.17 -1.02 3.96
N ALA A 37 -5.50 0.14 4.52
CA ALA A 37 -6.06 1.24 3.75
C ALA A 37 -5.09 1.73 2.67
N GLU A 38 -3.81 1.92 3.02
CA GLU A 38 -2.76 2.30 2.07
C GLU A 38 -2.58 1.27 0.95
N LEU A 39 -2.57 -0.03 1.28
CA LEU A 39 -2.45 -1.11 0.29
C LEU A 39 -3.65 -1.16 -0.66
N LEU A 40 -4.86 -0.94 -0.14
CA LEU A 40 -6.07 -0.90 -0.96
C LEU A 40 -6.07 0.30 -1.91
N ASP A 41 -5.51 1.43 -1.49
CA ASP A 41 -5.39 2.62 -2.33
C ASP A 41 -4.38 2.40 -3.47
N GLN A 42 -3.20 1.84 -3.15
CA GLN A 42 -2.20 1.45 -4.15
C GLN A 42 -2.74 0.42 -5.15
N ALA A 43 -3.55 -0.54 -4.69
CA ALA A 43 -4.18 -1.52 -5.56
C ALA A 43 -5.17 -0.87 -6.53
N LYS A 44 -5.85 0.22 -6.14
CA LYS A 44 -6.74 0.99 -7.02
C LYS A 44 -5.97 1.82 -8.04
N ASP A 45 -4.89 2.47 -7.62
CA ASP A 45 -4.05 3.29 -8.51
C ASP A 45 -3.35 2.46 -9.59
N GLY A 46 -3.01 1.20 -9.28
CA GLY A 46 -2.53 0.20 -10.23
C GLY A 46 -3.57 -0.24 -11.27
N ILE A 47 -4.84 0.15 -11.13
CA ILE A 47 -5.96 -0.14 -12.06
C ILE A 47 -6.30 1.14 -12.84
N SER A 48 -5.30 1.93 -13.23
CA SER A 48 -5.49 2.89 -14.30
C SER A 48 -5.74 2.12 -15.60
N PRO A 49 -6.91 2.19 -16.25
CA PRO A 49 -7.07 1.61 -17.58
C PRO A 49 -6.02 2.28 -18.48
N PRO A 50 -5.42 1.54 -19.44
CA PRO A 50 -4.50 2.15 -20.37
C PRO A 50 -5.25 3.30 -21.04
N GLN A 51 -4.84 4.53 -20.74
CA GLN A 51 -5.26 5.68 -21.50
C GLN A 51 -4.73 5.43 -22.90
N THR A 52 -5.58 4.86 -23.75
CA THR A 52 -5.29 4.73 -25.17
C THR A 52 -4.94 6.12 -25.63
N LEU A 53 -3.67 6.29 -25.97
CA LEU A 53 -3.10 7.49 -26.53
C LEU A 53 -4.04 7.92 -27.65
N GLY A 54 -4.79 8.99 -27.42
CA GLY A 54 -5.65 9.59 -28.43
C GLY A 54 -4.73 10.08 -29.53
N LEU A 55 -4.50 9.23 -30.54
CA LEU A 55 -3.82 9.62 -31.75
C LEU A 55 -4.52 10.88 -32.28
N PRO A 56 -3.77 11.96 -32.59
CA PRO A 56 -4.36 13.09 -33.28
C PRO A 56 -4.96 12.57 -34.58
N ARG A 57 -6.26 12.81 -34.81
CA ARG A 57 -6.79 12.71 -36.17
C ARG A 57 -6.10 13.82 -36.96
N GLU A 58 -5.01 13.47 -37.63
CA GLU A 58 -4.49 14.27 -38.72
C GLU A 58 -5.51 14.21 -39.87
N ILE A 59 -5.85 15.42 -40.33
CA ILE A 59 -6.50 15.86 -41.57
C ILE A 59 -7.95 15.45 -41.86
#